data_AF-A0A7K4VR13-F1
#
_entry.id   AF-A0A7K4VR13-F1
#
_cell.length_a   1.000
_cell.length_b   1.000
_cell.length_c   1.000
_cell.angle_alpha   90.00
_cell.angle_beta   90.00
_cell.angle_gamma   90.00
#
_symmetry.space_group_name_H-M   'P 1'
#
loop_
_entity.id
_entity.type
_entity.pdbx_description
1 polymer ?
#
loop_
_entity_poly.entity_id
_entity_poly.type
_entity_poly.pdbx_seq_one_letter_code
_entity_poly.pdbx_strand_id
1 'polypeptide(L)'
;QVDDAQSTVSVEFTPTIPHCSMATLIGLSIKVKLLRSLPERFKLDVHITPGTHASEHAVNKQLADKERVAAALENSHLLEVVNQCLSARS
;
A
#
# COMPACT_ATOMS: atom_id res chain seq x y z
N GLN A 1 1.88 -6.51 -11.39
CA GLN A 1 2.27 -7.85 -11.89
C GLN A 1 1.90 -8.91 -10.87
N VAL A 2 1.43 -10.09 -11.30
CA VAL A 2 1.11 -11.22 -10.42
C VAL A 2 1.91 -12.44 -10.89
N ASP A 3 2.66 -13.06 -10.00
CA ASP A 3 3.35 -14.33 -10.22
C ASP A 3 2.86 -15.34 -9.18
N ASP A 4 1.99 -16.25 -9.61
CA ASP A 4 1.39 -17.25 -8.74
C ASP A 4 2.39 -18.31 -8.27
N ALA A 5 3.33 -18.69 -9.14
CA ALA A 5 4.31 -19.74 -8.87
C ALA A 5 5.33 -19.29 -7.82
N GLN A 6 5.79 -18.05 -7.90
CA GLN A 6 6.68 -17.44 -6.91
C GLN A 6 5.93 -16.83 -5.72
N SER A 7 4.58 -16.85 -5.75
CA SER A 7 3.72 -16.22 -4.76
C SER A 7 4.09 -14.74 -4.55
N THR A 8 4.19 -13.97 -5.63
CA THR A 8 4.48 -12.53 -5.54
C THR A 8 3.41 -11.70 -6.26
N VAL A 9 3.08 -10.56 -5.66
CA VAL A 9 2.24 -9.53 -6.30
C VAL A 9 2.97 -8.21 -6.16
N SER A 10 3.18 -7.53 -7.28
CA SER A 10 3.76 -6.20 -7.34
C SER A 10 2.73 -5.22 -7.89
N VAL A 11 2.53 -4.09 -7.20
CA VAL A 11 1.60 -3.03 -7.60
C VAL A 11 2.34 -1.71 -7.66
N GLU A 12 2.28 -1.09 -8.84
CA GLU A 12 2.70 0.29 -9.03
C GLU A 12 1.47 1.19 -8.96
N PHE A 13 1.56 2.29 -8.22
CA PHE A 13 0.52 3.31 -8.22
C PHE A 13 1.10 4.69 -8.46
N THR A 14 0.37 5.51 -9.20
CA THR A 14 0.75 6.89 -9.50
C THR A 14 -0.07 7.83 -8.62
N PRO A 15 0.54 8.59 -7.70
CA PRO A 15 -0.16 9.63 -6.95
C PRO A 15 -0.76 10.68 -7.89
N THR A 16 -1.79 11.39 -7.42
CA THR A 16 -2.48 12.40 -8.24
C THR A 16 -1.59 13.58 -8.62
N ILE A 17 -0.60 13.91 -7.78
CA ILE A 17 0.35 15.01 -7.96
C ILE A 17 1.74 14.64 -7.39
N PRO A 18 2.83 15.28 -7.86
CA PRO A 18 4.20 14.96 -7.42
C PRO A 18 4.51 15.20 -5.94
N HIS A 19 3.69 15.97 -5.23
CA HIS A 19 3.86 16.29 -3.80
C HIS A 19 2.66 15.83 -2.97
N CYS A 20 2.05 14.70 -3.35
CA CYS A 20 0.84 14.18 -2.70
C CYS A 20 1.13 13.76 -1.25
N SER A 21 0.60 14.51 -0.28
CA SER A 21 0.71 14.18 1.15
C SER A 21 0.05 12.83 1.50
N MET A 22 -0.87 12.35 0.66
CA MET A 22 -1.62 11.11 0.87
C MET A 22 -1.00 9.88 0.19
N ALA A 23 0.17 10.01 -0.45
CA ALA A 23 0.79 8.90 -1.17
C ALA A 23 1.00 7.66 -0.29
N THR A 24 1.46 7.85 0.95
CA THR A 24 1.62 6.75 1.92
C THR A 24 0.29 6.10 2.29
N LEU A 25 -0.78 6.89 2.48
CA LEU A 25 -2.10 6.37 2.84
C LEU A 25 -2.73 5.57 1.69
N ILE A 26 -2.55 6.03 0.46
CA ILE A 26 -2.98 5.30 -0.75
C ILE A 26 -2.25 3.95 -0.82
N GLY A 27 -0.92 3.95 -0.68
CA GLY A 27 -0.12 2.72 -0.70
C GLY A 27 -0.49 1.75 0.43
N LEU A 28 -0.72 2.27 1.65
CA LEU A 28 -1.21 1.47 2.79
C LEU A 28 -2.56 0.84 2.49
N SER A 29 -3.51 1.60 1.93
CA SER A 29 -4.85 1.10 1.60
C SER A 29 -4.79 -0.04 0.57
N ILE A 30 -3.98 0.12 -0.48
CA ILE A 30 -3.72 -0.93 -1.47
C ILE A 30 -3.16 -2.18 -0.78
N LYS A 31 -2.13 -2.01 0.06
CA LYS A 31 -1.46 -3.11 0.76
C LYS A 31 -2.42 -3.86 1.68
N VAL A 32 -3.25 -3.15 2.44
CA VAL A 32 -4.28 -3.75 3.31
C VAL A 32 -5.32 -4.50 2.50
N LYS A 33 -5.79 -3.94 1.38
CA LYS A 33 -6.76 -4.63 0.53
C LYS A 33 -6.22 -5.96 0.01
N LEU A 34 -4.97 -5.95 -0.46
CA LEU A 34 -4.29 -7.15 -0.94
C LEU A 34 -4.08 -8.16 0.19
N LEU A 35 -3.59 -7.73 1.36
CA LEU A 35 -3.42 -8.59 2.54
C LEU A 35 -4.74 -9.28 2.95
N ARG A 36 -5.87 -8.58 2.86
CA ARG A 36 -7.20 -9.14 3.20
C ARG A 36 -7.81 -10.02 2.13
N SER A 37 -7.35 -9.88 0.88
CA SER A 37 -7.99 -10.54 -0.28
C SER A 37 -7.18 -11.70 -0.83
N LEU A 38 -5.88 -11.78 -0.49
CA LEU A 38 -4.97 -12.80 -1.01
C LEU A 38 -4.54 -13.77 0.09
N PRO A 39 -4.24 -15.04 -0.25
CA PRO A 39 -3.63 -15.99 0.69
C PRO A 39 -2.28 -15.48 1.23
N GLU A 40 -1.98 -15.78 2.49
CA GLU A 40 -0.76 -15.32 3.18
C GLU A 40 0.56 -15.72 2.50
N ARG A 41 0.54 -16.73 1.61
CA ARG A 41 1.72 -17.12 0.82
C ARG A 41 2.24 -15.99 -0.08
N PHE A 42 1.37 -15.04 -0.45
CA PHE A 42 1.75 -13.97 -1.36
C PHE A 42 2.60 -12.90 -0.68
N LYS A 43 3.79 -12.66 -1.24
CA LYS A 43 4.63 -11.51 -0.93
C LYS A 43 4.14 -10.31 -1.73
N LEU A 44 3.71 -9.28 -1.01
CA LEU A 44 3.16 -8.06 -1.59
C LEU A 44 4.21 -6.96 -1.64
N ASP A 45 4.45 -6.46 -2.84
CA ASP A 45 5.26 -5.28 -3.12
C ASP A 45 4.36 -4.17 -3.66
N VAL A 46 4.39 -3.00 -3.02
CA VAL A 46 3.54 -1.86 -3.37
C VAL A 46 4.42 -0.63 -3.38
N HIS A 47 4.58 -0.01 -4.54
CA HIS A 47 5.45 1.13 -4.72
C HIS A 47 4.85 2.18 -5.65
N ILE A 48 5.35 3.40 -5.50
CA ILE A 48 5.02 4.51 -6.37
C ILE A 48 5.68 4.29 -7.74
N THR A 49 4.94 4.56 -8.81
CA THR A 49 5.45 4.58 -10.18
C THR A 49 6.68 5.50 -10.28
N PRO A 50 7.82 5.04 -10.82
CA PRO A 50 9.06 5.83 -10.85
C PRO A 50 8.89 7.20 -11.52
N GLY A 51 9.45 8.24 -10.89
CA GLY A 51 9.42 9.63 -11.37
C GLY A 51 8.12 10.38 -11.10
N THR A 52 7.14 9.77 -10.42
CA THR A 52 5.80 10.38 -10.25
C THR A 52 5.58 11.05 -8.89
N HIS A 53 6.53 10.93 -7.95
CA HIS A 53 6.44 11.58 -6.64
C HIS A 53 7.81 12.04 -6.13
N ALA A 54 7.90 13.27 -5.63
CA ALA A 54 9.13 13.89 -5.16
C ALA A 54 9.80 13.15 -3.99
N SER A 55 9.02 12.40 -3.21
CA SER A 55 9.51 11.59 -2.09
C SER A 55 9.27 10.09 -2.29
N GLU A 56 9.20 9.63 -3.55
CA GLU A 56 8.92 8.23 -3.89
C GLU A 56 9.76 7.22 -3.09
N HIS A 57 11.07 7.45 -2.95
CA HIS A 57 11.97 6.53 -2.25
C HIS A 57 11.63 6.41 -0.76
N ALA A 58 11.30 7.53 -0.12
CA ALA A 58 10.92 7.54 1.30
C ALA A 58 9.58 6.82 1.51
N VAL A 59 8.60 7.06 0.64
CA VAL A 59 7.29 6.39 0.71
C VAL A 59 7.43 4.89 0.43
N ASN A 60 8.14 4.50 -0.62
CA ASN A 60 8.39 3.09 -0.95
C ASN A 60 9.10 2.36 0.19
N LYS A 61 10.08 3.00 0.83
CA LYS A 61 10.76 2.43 2.01
C LYS A 61 9.81 2.22 3.18
N GLN A 62 8.90 3.17 3.45
CA GLN A 62 7.88 3.02 4.49
C GLN A 62 6.91 1.88 4.16
N LEU A 63 6.47 1.77 2.91
CA LEU A 63 5.55 0.72 2.48
C LEU A 63 6.20 -0.67 2.49
N ALA A 64 7.50 -0.78 2.23
CA ALA A 64 8.23 -2.06 2.26
C ALA A 64 8.48 -2.59 3.69
N ASP A 65 8.52 -1.71 4.70
CA ASP A 65 8.75 -2.04 6.09
C ASP A 65 7.51 -2.69 6.74
N LYS A 66 7.57 -4.01 6.94
CA LYS A 66 6.44 -4.79 7.48
C LYS A 66 6.08 -4.41 8.91
N GLU A 67 7.08 -4.08 9.74
CA GLU A 67 6.85 -3.72 11.14
C GLU A 67 6.17 -2.35 11.23
N ARG A 68 6.59 -1.39 10.40
CA ARG A 68 5.91 -0.09 10.31
C ARG A 68 4.49 -0.21 9.80
N VAL A 69 4.26 -1.04 8.78
CA VAL A 69 2.90 -1.28 8.26
C VAL A 69 2.05 -1.94 9.34
N ALA A 70 2.55 -2.95 10.06
CA ALA A 70 1.82 -3.59 11.15
C ALA A 70 1.44 -2.58 12.25
N ALA A 71 2.42 -1.79 12.73
CA ALA A 71 2.18 -0.75 13.75
C ALA A 71 1.17 0.31 13.28
N ALA A 72 1.16 0.67 11.99
CA ALA A 72 0.18 1.59 11.44
C ALA A 72 -1.24 1.00 11.45
N LEU A 73 -1.39 -0.32 11.30
CA LEU A 73 -2.69 -1.00 11.32
C LEU A 73 -3.21 -1.32 12.73
N GLU A 74 -2.33 -1.31 13.72
CA GLU A 74 -2.71 -1.38 15.14
C GLU A 74 -3.25 -0.03 15.65
N ASN A 75 -2.97 1.07 14.94
CA ASN A 75 -3.53 2.38 15.26
C ASN A 75 -4.98 2.48 14.77
N SER A 76 -5.93 2.51 15.71
CA SER A 76 -7.37 2.55 15.43
C SER A 76 -7.79 3.69 14.49
N HIS A 77 -7.17 4.86 14.60
CA HIS A 77 -7.52 6.01 13.74
C HIS A 77 -7.07 5.78 12.30
N LEU A 78 -5.83 5.32 12.10
CA LEU A 78 -5.33 5.00 10.77
C LEU A 78 -6.11 3.84 10.13
N LEU A 79 -6.41 2.81 10.92
CA LEU A 79 -7.20 1.67 10.46
C LEU A 79 -8.60 2.08 10.03
N GLU A 80 -9.26 2.99 10.74
CA GLU A 80 -10.56 3.54 10.37
C GLU A 80 -10.50 4.27 9.02
N VAL A 81 -9.53 5.17 8.84
CA VAL A 81 -9.36 5.91 7.57
C VAL A 81 -9.10 4.94 6.41
N VAL A 82 -8.23 3.95 6.61
CA VAL A 82 -7.98 2.91 5.59
C VAL A 82 -9.26 2.13 5.28
N ASN A 83 -10.04 1.74 6.30
CA ASN A 83 -11.30 1.03 6.08
C ASN A 83 -12.32 1.88 5.31
N GLN A 84 -12.38 3.19 5.55
CA GLN A 84 -13.21 4.12 4.77
C GLN A 84 -12.76 4.13 3.29
N CYS A 85 -11.45 4.18 3.01
CA CYS A 85 -10.92 4.08 1.65
C CYS A 85 -11.26 2.74 0.96
N LEU A 86 -11.41 1.66 1.72
CA LEU A 86 -11.72 0.32 1.21
C LEU A 86 -13.21 -0.01 1.15
N SER A 87 -14.07 0.87 1.68
CA SER A 87 -15.52 0.70 1.61
C SER A 87 -15.97 0.83 0.15
N ALA A 88 -16.57 -0.23 -0.39
CA ALA A 88 -17.27 -0.12 -1.66
C ALA A 88 -18.55 0.70 -1.41
N ARG A 89 -18.83 1.69 -2.27
CA ARG A 89 -20.18 2.27 -2.31
C ARG A 89 -21.13 1.20 -2.82
N SER A 90 -21.97 0.69 -1.93
CA SER A 90 -23.17 -0.09 -2.23
C SER A 90 -24.27 0.83 -2.76
#